data_AF-A0A538T1P0-F1
#
_entry.id   AF-A0A538T1P0-F1
#
_cell.length_a   1.000
_cell.length_b   1.000
_cell.length_c   1.000
_cell.angle_alpha   90.00
_cell.angle_beta   90.00
_cell.angle_gamma   90.00
#
_symmetry.space_group_name_H-M   'P 1'
#
loop_
_entity.id
_entity.type
_entity.pdbx_description
1 polymer ?
#
loop_
_entity_poly.entity_id
_entity_poly.type
_entity_poly.pdbx_seq_one_letter_code
_entity_poly.pdbx_strand_id
1 'polypeptide(L)'
;MNGIRFFGPALVTALLLNASTACATDRDYLKTKLSFRYVAQPNETSSTPAVLDNNAVASGTEAGAFWTNRNIPGLQNLVRSLLREPAHGGNMNLQHVVASVVKILDRPVLIRLLDDTVAPLTSDAYQQWEACRDPSGQRAWPCARNASVDDDAREQCAQAHHESVPSRRDATWAGSMTLGQAAFNAGNAGNPLGTFVHELVHTQDRSDGSAHMFTVSQRSYKYGSDRQHYYYEAMPNLAATYQEGIADAVMMMVDGGISQQMFDWFSRNDVMMVEKTVLAPGTGAGPAPCWTTVTSPSPDIWLYDQLHTAGVREVVPSNPYPGYAYFLVRDLPPRFIVHNEFIIGLVFSEYAQHLGLQRFLDALKQNDGTLFRTCASSIAVLYDALGRAGMGGGRPQQTFLPPGALEGRPDDQPKPYLIPLAYADYFTSYNSTTKEQYASIFENMLPHDWVDLYWNLYKDRVRLAAPLGPTLPPRRQHLTDIATALGVNTSTPDPLGLGAGTPGR
;
A
#
# COMPACT_ATOMS: atom_id res chain seq x y z
N MET A 1 -31.93 -48.03 -14.20
CA MET A 1 -30.60 -48.12 -13.58
C MET A 1 -29.63 -47.34 -14.45
N ASN A 2 -29.27 -46.12 -14.06
CA ASN A 2 -28.24 -45.31 -14.73
C ASN A 2 -27.30 -44.80 -13.65
N GLY A 3 -26.01 -45.13 -13.81
CA GLY A 3 -24.97 -44.93 -12.82
C GLY A 3 -24.47 -43.49 -12.75
N ILE A 4 -24.37 -42.98 -11.52
CA ILE A 4 -23.67 -41.75 -11.18
C ILE A 4 -22.17 -42.06 -11.26
N ARG A 5 -21.46 -41.42 -12.20
CA ARG A 5 -19.99 -41.42 -12.25
C ARG A 5 -19.47 -40.28 -11.36
N PHE A 6 -18.80 -40.64 -10.28
CA PHE A 6 -18.07 -39.72 -9.42
C PHE A 6 -16.85 -39.16 -10.16
N PHE A 7 -16.84 -37.85 -10.43
CA PHE A 7 -15.63 -37.08 -10.75
C PHE A 7 -15.06 -36.50 -9.46
N GLY A 8 -14.20 -37.24 -8.76
CA GLY A 8 -13.61 -36.76 -7.50
C GLY A 8 -12.50 -37.69 -7.02
N PRO A 9 -11.35 -37.71 -7.72
CA PRO A 9 -10.10 -37.34 -7.04
C PRO A 9 -9.08 -36.57 -7.91
N ALA A 10 -9.15 -36.64 -9.25
CA ALA A 10 -8.10 -36.13 -10.15
C ALA A 10 -8.00 -34.59 -10.20
N LEU A 11 -9.12 -33.88 -10.02
CA LEU A 11 -9.13 -32.41 -10.01
C LEU A 11 -8.44 -31.85 -8.74
N VAL A 12 -8.63 -32.52 -7.60
CA VAL A 12 -8.01 -32.14 -6.31
C VAL A 12 -6.50 -32.37 -6.33
N THR A 13 -6.03 -33.46 -6.95
CA THR A 13 -4.60 -33.75 -7.07
C THR A 13 -3.87 -32.75 -8.00
N ALA A 14 -4.51 -32.32 -9.11
CA ALA A 14 -3.92 -31.34 -10.03
C ALA A 14 -3.82 -29.93 -9.40
N LEU A 15 -4.82 -29.52 -8.61
CA LEU A 15 -4.79 -28.27 -7.83
C LEU A 15 -3.71 -28.29 -6.73
N LEU A 16 -3.54 -29.40 -6.01
CA LEU A 16 -2.49 -29.56 -5.00
C LEU A 16 -1.09 -29.60 -5.60
N LEU A 17 -0.90 -30.24 -6.77
CA LEU A 17 0.38 -30.27 -7.47
C LEU A 17 0.79 -28.87 -7.98
N ASN A 18 -0.14 -28.10 -8.58
CA ASN A 18 0.14 -26.75 -9.07
C ASN A 18 0.46 -25.75 -7.95
N ALA A 19 -0.23 -25.84 -6.79
CA ALA A 19 0.07 -25.02 -5.62
C ALA A 19 1.46 -25.36 -5.02
N SER A 20 1.83 -26.65 -4.98
CA SER A 20 3.13 -27.10 -4.48
C SER A 20 4.31 -26.63 -5.34
N THR A 21 4.14 -26.58 -6.66
CA THR A 21 5.16 -26.08 -7.59
C THR A 21 5.29 -24.56 -7.56
N ALA A 22 4.18 -23.82 -7.46
CA ALA A 22 4.22 -22.35 -7.35
C ALA A 22 4.93 -21.91 -6.05
N CYS A 23 4.66 -22.59 -4.93
CA CYS A 23 5.32 -22.36 -3.65
C CYS A 23 6.84 -22.59 -3.72
N ALA A 24 7.29 -23.66 -4.37
CA ALA A 24 8.72 -23.91 -4.57
C ALA A 24 9.39 -22.80 -5.39
N THR A 25 8.71 -22.28 -6.43
CA THR A 25 9.25 -21.21 -7.28
C THR A 25 9.34 -19.85 -6.57
N ASP A 26 8.35 -19.48 -5.75
CA ASP A 26 8.37 -18.18 -5.05
C ASP A 26 9.44 -18.17 -3.95
N ARG A 27 9.54 -19.26 -3.17
CA ARG A 27 10.62 -19.42 -2.19
C ARG A 27 12.00 -19.35 -2.84
N ASP A 28 12.21 -20.09 -3.93
CA ASP A 28 13.51 -20.11 -4.62
C ASP A 28 13.86 -18.74 -5.21
N TYR A 29 12.87 -18.01 -5.72
CA TYR A 29 13.02 -16.61 -6.12
C TYR A 29 13.44 -15.73 -4.94
N LEU A 30 12.73 -15.79 -3.81
CA LEU A 30 13.01 -14.98 -2.62
C LEU A 30 14.41 -15.23 -2.05
N LYS A 31 14.89 -16.49 -2.07
CA LYS A 31 16.27 -16.82 -1.64
C LYS A 31 17.33 -16.03 -2.40
N THR A 32 17.08 -15.66 -3.65
CA THR A 32 18.03 -14.90 -4.48
C THR A 32 17.85 -13.39 -4.38
N LYS A 33 16.67 -12.92 -3.94
CA LYS A 33 16.33 -11.49 -3.94
C LYS A 33 16.38 -10.86 -2.55
N LEU A 34 16.09 -11.60 -1.48
CA LEU A 34 16.15 -11.05 -0.13
C LEU A 34 17.55 -11.22 0.45
N SER A 35 18.15 -10.16 0.95
CA SER A 35 19.48 -10.19 1.54
C SER A 35 19.41 -9.79 3.01
N PHE A 36 19.40 -10.78 3.90
CA PHE A 36 19.33 -10.53 5.35
C PHE A 36 20.71 -10.21 5.95
N ARG A 37 20.73 -9.21 6.84
CA ARG A 37 21.90 -8.73 7.58
C ARG A 37 21.54 -8.61 9.06
N TYR A 38 22.19 -9.38 9.92
CA TYR A 38 21.92 -9.37 11.35
C TYR A 38 22.93 -8.50 12.11
N VAL A 39 22.41 -7.66 13.01
CA VAL A 39 23.19 -6.80 13.91
C VAL A 39 22.86 -7.16 15.35
N ALA A 40 23.78 -7.86 16.02
CA ALA A 40 23.59 -8.31 17.40
C ALA A 40 23.70 -7.19 18.43
N GLN A 41 24.47 -6.14 18.13
CA GLN A 41 24.71 -5.02 19.03
C GLN A 41 24.53 -3.71 18.25
N PRO A 42 23.29 -3.26 18.03
CA PRO A 42 23.03 -2.12 17.14
C PRO A 42 23.63 -0.80 17.64
N ASN A 43 23.90 -0.66 18.94
CA ASN A 43 24.59 0.52 19.47
C ASN A 43 26.11 0.52 19.21
N GLU A 44 26.70 -0.60 18.79
CA GLU A 44 28.06 -0.66 18.27
C GLU A 44 28.03 -0.41 16.75
N THR A 45 27.94 0.86 16.37
CA THR A 45 27.70 1.28 14.97
C THR A 45 28.83 0.95 14.00
N SER A 46 30.02 0.63 14.51
CA SER A 46 31.17 0.13 13.73
C SER A 46 31.10 -1.38 13.46
N SER A 47 30.16 -2.11 14.07
CA SER A 47 30.03 -3.55 13.88
C SER A 47 29.65 -3.89 12.44
N THR A 48 30.27 -4.93 11.89
CA THR A 48 29.90 -5.44 10.57
C THR A 48 28.70 -6.37 10.71
N PRO A 49 27.58 -6.11 10.01
CA PRO A 49 26.41 -6.99 10.07
C PRO A 49 26.74 -8.39 9.56
N ALA A 50 26.25 -9.41 10.26
CA ALA A 50 26.38 -10.80 9.83
C ALA A 50 25.45 -11.08 8.64
N VAL A 51 26.01 -11.54 7.53
CA VAL A 51 25.26 -12.00 6.36
C VAL A 51 24.63 -13.35 6.68
N LEU A 52 23.30 -13.47 6.56
CA LEU A 52 22.65 -14.77 6.69
C LEU A 52 22.75 -15.56 5.38
N ASP A 53 23.03 -16.86 5.47
CA ASP A 53 23.05 -17.77 4.32
C ASP A 53 21.65 -18.29 4.03
N ASN A 54 20.98 -17.70 3.04
CA ASN A 54 19.64 -18.09 2.63
C ASN A 54 19.52 -19.55 2.18
N ASN A 55 20.59 -20.15 1.64
CA ASN A 55 20.54 -21.57 1.27
C ASN A 55 20.51 -22.45 2.50
N ALA A 56 21.34 -22.14 3.50
CA ALA A 56 21.34 -22.86 4.77
C ALA A 56 20.00 -22.71 5.52
N VAL A 57 19.37 -21.53 5.49
CA VAL A 57 18.01 -21.36 6.06
C VAL A 57 16.99 -22.23 5.34
N ALA A 58 17.00 -22.20 4.01
CA ALA A 58 16.03 -22.95 3.21
C ALA A 58 16.15 -24.47 3.41
N SER A 59 17.37 -24.98 3.61
CA SER A 59 17.62 -26.40 3.91
C SER A 59 17.47 -26.77 5.39
N GLY A 60 17.20 -25.80 6.27
CA GLY A 60 17.09 -26.06 7.71
C GLY A 60 18.42 -26.35 8.41
N THR A 61 19.54 -26.02 7.78
CA THR A 61 20.91 -26.25 8.27
C THR A 61 21.57 -24.96 8.74
N GLU A 62 20.77 -23.94 9.05
CA GLU A 62 21.26 -22.66 9.51
C GLU A 62 22.07 -22.75 10.81
N ALA A 63 23.09 -21.89 10.94
CA ALA A 63 23.94 -21.82 12.11
C ALA A 63 24.46 -20.38 12.33
N GLY A 64 24.98 -20.11 13.52
CA GLY A 64 25.59 -18.81 13.87
C GLY A 64 24.77 -17.98 14.84
N ALA A 65 25.32 -16.82 15.22
CA ALA A 65 24.85 -16.00 16.34
C ALA A 65 23.37 -15.59 16.22
N PHE A 66 22.88 -15.31 15.01
CA PHE A 66 21.47 -14.99 14.78
C PHE A 66 20.55 -16.12 15.23
N TRP A 67 20.85 -17.36 14.90
CA TRP A 67 20.00 -18.53 15.15
C TRP A 67 20.11 -19.08 16.58
N THR A 68 21.24 -18.82 17.25
CA THR A 68 21.43 -19.21 18.64
C THR A 68 20.94 -18.15 19.64
N ASN A 69 20.67 -16.93 19.19
CA ASN A 69 20.18 -15.86 20.05
C ASN A 69 18.70 -16.07 20.41
N ARG A 70 18.42 -16.38 21.67
CA ARG A 70 17.06 -16.68 22.17
C ARG A 70 16.19 -15.44 22.33
N ASN A 71 16.77 -14.25 22.28
CA ASN A 71 16.04 -13.00 22.49
C ASN A 71 15.33 -12.50 21.22
N ILE A 72 15.65 -13.07 20.05
CA ILE A 72 15.13 -12.63 18.75
C ILE A 72 14.25 -13.64 18.00
N PRO A 73 13.31 -14.35 18.68
CA PRO A 73 12.52 -15.40 18.03
C PRO A 73 11.62 -14.85 16.92
N GLY A 74 11.17 -13.60 17.02
CA GLY A 74 10.31 -12.97 16.02
C GLY A 74 11.01 -12.78 14.67
N LEU A 75 12.21 -12.20 14.68
CA LEU A 75 13.03 -12.03 13.48
C LEU A 75 13.45 -13.38 12.89
N GLN A 76 13.80 -14.37 13.72
CA GLN A 76 14.12 -15.72 13.26
C GLN A 76 12.93 -16.38 12.55
N ASN A 77 11.72 -16.24 13.13
CA ASN A 77 10.50 -16.80 12.57
C ASN A 77 10.12 -16.12 11.26
N LEU A 78 10.32 -14.80 11.12
CA LEU A 78 10.12 -14.10 9.85
C LEU A 78 11.03 -14.65 8.76
N VAL A 79 12.34 -14.74 9.01
CA VAL A 79 13.31 -15.24 8.01
C VAL A 79 12.99 -16.68 7.60
N ARG A 80 12.63 -17.54 8.57
CA ARG A 80 12.20 -18.92 8.27
C ARG A 80 10.91 -18.96 7.47
N SER A 81 9.91 -18.15 7.82
CA SER A 81 8.64 -18.06 7.11
C SER A 81 8.83 -17.72 5.64
N LEU A 82 9.81 -16.87 5.32
CA LEU A 82 10.12 -16.44 3.95
C LEU A 82 10.93 -17.45 3.15
N LEU A 83 11.80 -18.24 3.79
CA LEU A 83 12.82 -19.03 3.09
C LEU A 83 12.67 -20.55 3.21
N ARG A 84 11.92 -21.06 4.19
CA ARG A 84 11.71 -22.51 4.38
C ARG A 84 10.52 -23.04 3.62
N GLU A 85 10.45 -24.35 3.46
CA GLU A 85 9.24 -25.02 3.01
C GLU A 85 8.11 -24.89 4.04
N PRO A 86 6.84 -24.78 3.60
CA PRO A 86 5.70 -24.71 4.51
C PRO A 86 5.67 -25.84 5.55
N ALA A 87 6.00 -27.07 5.13
CA ALA A 87 6.07 -28.23 6.02
C ALA A 87 7.16 -28.12 7.11
N HIS A 88 8.11 -27.18 6.98
CA HIS A 88 9.28 -27.03 7.82
C HIS A 88 9.38 -25.64 8.49
N GLY A 89 8.25 -24.93 8.60
CA GLY A 89 8.16 -23.61 9.23
C GLY A 89 8.21 -22.42 8.25
N GLY A 90 8.10 -22.68 6.96
CA GLY A 90 7.80 -21.66 5.94
C GLY A 90 6.34 -21.22 5.96
N ASN A 91 6.03 -20.10 5.32
CA ASN A 91 4.68 -19.61 5.12
C ASN A 91 4.43 -19.34 3.64
N MET A 92 3.69 -20.24 2.99
CA MET A 92 3.41 -20.18 1.54
C MET A 92 2.73 -18.87 1.13
N ASN A 93 1.80 -18.36 1.92
CA ASN A 93 1.03 -17.16 1.60
C ASN A 93 1.93 -15.93 1.68
N LEU A 94 2.72 -15.83 2.75
CA LEU A 94 3.71 -14.76 2.90
C LEU A 94 4.75 -14.81 1.78
N GLN A 95 5.23 -16.01 1.43
CA GLN A 95 6.18 -16.21 0.32
C GLN A 95 5.60 -15.71 -1.01
N HIS A 96 4.35 -16.07 -1.31
CA HIS A 96 3.69 -15.65 -2.54
C HIS A 96 3.55 -14.13 -2.62
N VAL A 97 3.05 -13.49 -1.55
CA VAL A 97 2.86 -12.03 -1.51
C VAL A 97 4.18 -11.30 -1.63
N VAL A 98 5.18 -11.68 -0.82
CA VAL A 98 6.51 -11.06 -0.82
C VAL A 98 7.20 -11.26 -2.17
N ALA A 99 7.12 -12.46 -2.77
CA ALA A 99 7.69 -12.70 -4.08
C ALA A 99 7.02 -11.82 -5.15
N SER A 100 5.70 -11.65 -5.07
CA SER A 100 4.95 -10.82 -6.01
C SER A 100 5.29 -9.34 -5.88
N VAL A 101 5.45 -8.83 -4.66
CA VAL A 101 5.94 -7.45 -4.40
C VAL A 101 7.36 -7.28 -4.97
N VAL A 102 8.29 -8.17 -4.64
CA VAL A 102 9.69 -8.09 -5.10
C VAL A 102 9.82 -8.23 -6.63
N LYS A 103 8.82 -8.82 -7.31
CA LYS A 103 8.77 -8.90 -8.79
C LYS A 103 8.37 -7.58 -9.47
N ILE A 104 7.93 -6.55 -8.74
CA ILE A 104 7.62 -5.23 -9.30
C ILE A 104 8.88 -4.67 -9.99
N LEU A 105 9.96 -4.46 -9.24
CA LEU A 105 11.25 -4.05 -9.83
C LEU A 105 12.12 -5.24 -10.24
N ASP A 106 11.82 -6.45 -9.75
CA ASP A 106 12.62 -7.67 -9.95
C ASP A 106 14.08 -7.50 -9.48
N ARG A 107 14.25 -6.87 -8.32
CA ARG A 107 15.57 -6.47 -7.80
C ARG A 107 15.77 -6.82 -6.34
N PRO A 108 17.02 -7.09 -5.91
CA PRO A 108 17.29 -7.48 -4.54
C PRO A 108 16.91 -6.41 -3.51
N VAL A 109 16.50 -6.84 -2.32
CA VAL A 109 16.18 -5.98 -1.17
C VAL A 109 17.14 -6.29 -0.03
N LEU A 110 17.71 -5.24 0.57
CA LEU A 110 18.55 -5.36 1.75
C LEU A 110 17.68 -5.30 3.02
N ILE A 111 17.72 -6.34 3.85
CA ILE A 111 16.92 -6.41 5.08
C ILE A 111 17.86 -6.47 6.29
N ARG A 112 17.84 -5.43 7.13
CA ARG A 112 18.62 -5.36 8.37
C ARG A 112 17.76 -5.81 9.54
N LEU A 113 18.29 -6.73 10.34
CA LEU A 113 17.64 -7.37 11.49
C LEU A 113 18.42 -6.95 12.74
N LEU A 114 17.83 -6.11 13.58
CA LEU A 114 18.49 -5.56 14.77
C LEU A 114 18.03 -6.31 16.03
N ASP A 115 18.99 -6.80 16.82
CA ASP A 115 18.70 -7.15 18.22
C ASP A 115 18.64 -5.87 19.06
N ASP A 116 17.46 -5.26 19.08
CA ASP A 116 17.17 -4.07 19.88
C ASP A 116 16.52 -4.43 21.23
N THR A 117 16.67 -5.66 21.71
CA THR A 117 15.99 -6.12 22.93
C THR A 117 16.71 -5.70 24.22
N VAL A 118 18.03 -5.48 24.15
CA VAL A 118 18.87 -5.31 25.34
C VAL A 118 18.86 -3.88 25.87
N ALA A 119 19.11 -2.89 25.02
CA ALA A 119 19.26 -1.48 25.42
C ALA A 119 18.63 -0.54 24.39
N PRO A 120 18.08 0.62 24.79
CA PRO A 120 17.53 1.59 23.84
C PRO A 120 18.55 1.96 22.75
N LEU A 121 18.06 2.17 21.53
CA LEU A 121 18.90 2.57 20.41
C LEU A 121 19.42 4.00 20.59
N THR A 122 20.73 4.19 20.39
CA THR A 122 21.35 5.51 20.36
C THR A 122 20.97 6.25 19.07
N SER A 123 21.13 7.59 19.05
CA SER A 123 20.90 8.37 17.83
C SER A 123 21.77 7.90 16.68
N ASP A 124 23.04 7.57 16.96
CA ASP A 124 23.98 7.06 15.97
C ASP A 124 23.54 5.70 15.42
N ALA A 125 22.96 4.83 16.25
CA ALA A 125 22.40 3.56 15.80
C ALA A 125 21.22 3.77 14.84
N TYR A 126 20.29 4.68 15.15
CA TYR A 126 19.19 5.02 14.24
C TYR A 126 19.70 5.52 12.90
N GLN A 127 20.71 6.40 12.91
CA GLN A 127 21.30 6.93 11.68
C GLN A 127 22.06 5.85 10.89
N GLN A 128 22.91 5.08 11.56
CA GLN A 128 23.75 4.04 10.95
C GLN A 128 22.93 2.94 10.28
N TRP A 129 21.83 2.53 10.94
CA TRP A 129 20.99 1.44 10.47
C TRP A 129 19.76 1.91 9.70
N GLU A 130 19.62 3.22 9.48
CA GLU A 130 18.46 3.83 8.80
C GLU A 130 17.13 3.43 9.47
N ALA A 131 17.12 3.20 10.78
CA ALA A 131 15.97 2.68 11.52
C ALA A 131 14.98 3.79 11.87
N CYS A 132 13.67 3.49 11.83
CA CYS A 132 12.64 4.36 12.38
C CYS A 132 12.49 4.14 13.88
N ARG A 133 12.04 5.19 14.56
CA ARG A 133 11.78 5.17 16.00
C ARG A 133 10.39 4.58 16.24
N ASP A 134 10.27 3.65 17.17
CA ASP A 134 8.97 3.25 17.71
C ASP A 134 8.31 4.42 18.48
N PRO A 135 7.03 4.31 18.86
CA PRO A 135 6.34 5.38 19.59
C PRO A 135 7.03 5.80 20.90
N SER A 136 7.79 4.89 21.54
CA SER A 136 8.58 5.21 22.74
C SER A 136 9.91 5.90 22.43
N GLY A 137 10.36 5.87 21.18
CA GLY A 137 11.64 6.40 20.71
C GLY A 137 12.85 5.53 21.07
N GLN A 138 12.64 4.35 21.65
CA GLN A 138 13.70 3.51 22.24
C GLN A 138 14.07 2.30 21.36
N ARG A 139 13.19 1.86 20.47
CA ARG A 139 13.32 0.64 19.68
C ARG A 139 13.17 0.93 18.19
N ALA A 140 13.67 0.02 17.36
CA ALA A 140 13.50 0.13 15.92
C ALA A 140 12.08 -0.29 15.53
N TRP A 141 11.32 0.66 15.00
CA TRP A 141 10.11 0.36 14.24
C TRP A 141 10.51 -0.09 12.82
N PRO A 142 9.79 -1.04 12.21
CA PRO A 142 9.97 -1.37 10.81
C PRO A 142 9.95 -0.11 9.95
N CYS A 143 10.89 -0.01 9.03
CA CYS A 143 10.93 1.06 8.05
C CYS A 143 11.66 0.61 6.81
N ALA A 144 11.25 1.16 5.67
CA ALA A 144 11.86 0.91 4.39
C ALA A 144 12.15 2.20 3.62
N ARG A 145 13.03 2.06 2.62
CA ARG A 145 13.38 3.12 1.68
C ARG A 145 13.60 2.54 0.30
N ASN A 146 13.15 3.25 -0.72
CA ASN A 146 13.51 2.97 -2.10
C ASN A 146 14.91 3.52 -2.42
N ALA A 147 15.79 2.70 -2.97
CA ALA A 147 17.17 3.11 -3.25
C ALA A 147 17.22 4.22 -4.32
N SER A 148 16.33 4.19 -5.31
CA SER A 148 16.31 5.17 -6.40
C SER A 148 15.94 6.56 -5.87
N VAL A 149 14.94 6.62 -4.99
CA VAL A 149 14.46 7.87 -4.36
C VAL A 149 15.52 8.44 -3.43
N ASP A 150 16.11 7.59 -2.57
CA ASP A 150 17.14 8.03 -1.63
C ASP A 150 18.42 8.46 -2.37
N ASP A 151 18.79 7.81 -3.48
CA ASP A 151 19.92 8.25 -4.30
C ASP A 151 19.65 9.55 -5.06
N ASP A 152 18.40 9.81 -5.51
CA ASP A 152 18.03 11.08 -6.11
C ASP A 152 18.11 12.23 -5.10
N ALA A 153 17.63 12.00 -3.87
CA ALA A 153 17.77 12.95 -2.79
C ALA A 153 19.24 13.25 -2.48
N ARG A 154 20.09 12.21 -2.42
CA ARG A 154 21.54 12.35 -2.21
C ARG A 154 22.25 13.07 -3.36
N GLU A 155 21.84 12.81 -4.60
CA GLU A 155 22.39 13.48 -5.79
C GLU A 155 22.04 14.97 -5.80
N GLN A 156 20.75 15.31 -5.60
CA GLN A 156 20.31 16.70 -5.45
C GLN A 156 21.07 17.39 -4.32
N CYS A 157 21.36 16.64 -3.24
CA CYS A 157 22.09 17.14 -2.10
C CYS A 157 23.54 17.50 -2.41
N ALA A 158 24.28 16.56 -2.99
CA ALA A 158 25.65 16.82 -3.39
C ALA A 158 25.74 17.97 -4.40
N GLN A 159 24.80 18.06 -5.35
CA GLN A 159 24.74 19.17 -6.30
C GLN A 159 24.54 20.52 -5.60
N ALA A 160 23.60 20.61 -4.64
CA ALA A 160 23.33 21.83 -3.88
C ALA A 160 24.52 22.29 -3.02
N HIS A 161 25.37 21.37 -2.57
CA HIS A 161 26.57 21.67 -1.78
C HIS A 161 27.86 21.75 -2.61
N HIS A 162 27.77 21.62 -3.94
CA HIS A 162 28.94 21.54 -4.83
C HIS A 162 29.91 20.41 -4.42
N GLU A 163 29.37 19.31 -3.90
CA GLU A 163 30.08 18.11 -3.52
C GLU A 163 30.05 17.06 -4.64
N SER A 164 30.93 16.07 -4.56
CA SER A 164 30.89 14.93 -5.48
C SER A 164 29.62 14.12 -5.26
N VAL A 165 28.85 13.90 -6.32
CA VAL A 165 27.65 13.05 -6.29
C VAL A 165 28.06 11.63 -5.84
N PRO A 166 27.47 11.11 -4.75
CA PRO A 166 27.78 9.77 -4.29
C PRO A 166 27.39 8.71 -5.32
N SER A 167 28.07 7.56 -5.28
CA SER A 167 27.65 6.41 -6.10
C SER A 167 26.23 5.99 -5.73
N ARG A 168 25.43 5.70 -6.77
CA ARG A 168 24.06 5.24 -6.61
C ARG A 168 24.04 3.77 -6.17
N ARG A 169 23.27 3.47 -5.14
CA ARG A 169 22.96 2.13 -4.62
C ARG A 169 21.85 1.45 -5.42
N ASP A 170 21.03 2.23 -6.11
CA ASP A 170 19.99 1.76 -7.02
C ASP A 170 20.54 1.09 -8.28
N ALA A 171 21.84 0.81 -8.39
CA ALA A 171 22.40 -0.15 -9.34
C ALA A 171 22.42 -1.58 -8.78
N THR A 172 22.38 -1.72 -7.45
CA THR A 172 22.50 -3.01 -6.73
C THR A 172 21.20 -3.43 -6.06
N TRP A 173 20.53 -2.49 -5.36
CA TRP A 173 19.35 -2.78 -4.55
C TRP A 173 18.12 -2.04 -5.08
N ALA A 174 16.96 -2.66 -4.96
CA ALA A 174 15.68 -1.96 -5.10
C ALA A 174 15.49 -0.95 -3.96
N GLY A 175 15.82 -1.38 -2.75
CA GLY A 175 15.69 -0.61 -1.53
C GLY A 175 16.28 -1.36 -0.33
N SER A 176 16.16 -0.74 0.84
CA SER A 176 16.54 -1.32 2.13
C SER A 176 15.37 -1.24 3.10
N MET A 177 15.33 -2.16 4.05
CA MET A 177 14.45 -2.08 5.21
C MET A 177 15.18 -2.49 6.48
N THR A 178 14.76 -1.95 7.61
CA THR A 178 15.33 -2.25 8.91
C THR A 178 14.24 -2.66 9.89
N LEU A 179 14.47 -3.74 10.62
CA LEU A 179 13.51 -4.37 11.52
C LEU A 179 14.16 -4.59 12.90
N GLY A 180 13.52 -4.09 13.95
CA GLY A 180 13.86 -4.42 15.34
C GLY A 180 13.09 -5.63 15.83
N GLN A 181 13.70 -6.45 16.70
CA GLN A 181 12.99 -7.57 17.34
C GLN A 181 11.84 -7.08 18.23
N ALA A 182 11.97 -5.91 18.86
CA ALA A 182 10.94 -5.36 19.74
C ALA A 182 9.57 -5.24 19.05
N ALA A 183 9.56 -4.94 17.74
CA ALA A 183 8.33 -4.89 16.95
C ALA A 183 7.63 -6.25 16.81
N PHE A 184 8.37 -7.36 16.97
CA PHE A 184 7.86 -8.73 16.87
C PHE A 184 7.62 -9.38 18.25
N ASN A 185 7.85 -8.66 19.36
CA ASN A 185 7.54 -9.13 20.71
C ASN A 185 6.08 -8.76 21.05
N ALA A 186 5.23 -9.78 21.23
CA ALA A 186 3.80 -9.60 21.47
C ALA A 186 3.50 -8.72 22.70
N GLY A 187 2.57 -7.78 22.54
CA GLY A 187 1.98 -6.99 23.63
C GLY A 187 1.50 -5.59 23.23
N ASN A 188 2.25 -4.89 22.38
CA ASN A 188 1.95 -3.49 22.00
C ASN A 188 2.13 -3.15 20.50
N ALA A 189 2.71 -4.04 19.68
CA ALA A 189 2.92 -3.82 18.25
C ALA A 189 1.89 -4.64 17.45
N GLY A 190 0.78 -4.01 17.07
CA GLY A 190 -0.47 -4.68 16.66
C GLY A 190 -0.42 -5.62 15.46
N ASN A 191 0.62 -5.60 14.61
CA ASN A 191 0.69 -6.44 13.40
C ASN A 191 2.09 -6.46 12.73
N PRO A 192 3.07 -7.21 13.24
CA PRO A 192 4.44 -7.14 12.69
C PRO A 192 4.59 -7.72 11.27
N LEU A 193 3.74 -8.68 10.88
CA LEU A 193 3.80 -9.27 9.53
C LEU A 193 3.19 -8.37 8.48
N GLY A 194 2.02 -7.76 8.76
CA GLY A 194 1.43 -6.77 7.87
C GLY A 194 2.32 -5.54 7.73
N THR A 195 2.89 -5.04 8.84
CA THR A 195 3.88 -3.95 8.77
C THR A 195 5.10 -4.35 7.95
N PHE A 196 5.63 -5.57 8.09
CA PHE A 196 6.74 -6.03 7.24
C PHE A 196 6.38 -5.99 5.74
N VAL A 197 5.19 -6.45 5.36
CA VAL A 197 4.75 -6.45 3.96
C VAL A 197 4.50 -5.03 3.46
N HIS A 198 3.87 -4.17 4.26
CA HIS A 198 3.68 -2.75 3.98
C HIS A 198 5.04 -2.10 3.68
N GLU A 199 6.01 -2.21 4.59
CA GLU A 199 7.34 -1.62 4.39
C GLU A 199 8.09 -2.23 3.19
N LEU A 200 7.91 -3.53 2.93
CA LEU A 200 8.53 -4.15 1.75
C LEU A 200 8.05 -3.51 0.44
N VAL A 201 6.78 -3.08 0.36
CA VAL A 201 6.25 -2.38 -0.82
C VAL A 201 7.01 -1.09 -1.08
N HIS A 202 7.34 -0.31 -0.04
CA HIS A 202 8.14 0.92 -0.17
C HIS A 202 9.55 0.69 -0.75
N THR A 203 10.08 -0.53 -0.68
CA THR A 203 11.36 -0.87 -1.35
C THR A 203 11.21 -1.10 -2.85
N GLN A 204 9.99 -1.32 -3.33
CA GLN A 204 9.68 -1.72 -4.71
C GLN A 204 8.87 -0.67 -5.46
N ASP A 205 8.07 0.12 -4.74
CA ASP A 205 7.30 1.21 -5.31
C ASP A 205 8.17 2.45 -5.45
N ARG A 206 8.22 3.02 -6.66
CA ARG A 206 8.93 4.27 -6.95
C ARG A 206 8.00 5.47 -7.09
N SER A 207 6.72 5.37 -6.70
CA SER A 207 5.79 6.50 -6.74
C SER A 207 6.13 7.63 -5.77
N ASP A 208 7.07 7.43 -4.83
CA ASP A 208 7.60 8.39 -3.83
C ASP A 208 8.43 9.56 -4.44
N GLY A 209 8.12 9.96 -5.67
CA GLY A 209 8.73 11.14 -6.25
C GLY A 209 8.12 12.43 -5.67
N SER A 210 8.85 13.12 -4.80
CA SER A 210 8.53 14.48 -4.27
C SER A 210 8.33 15.60 -5.32
N ALA A 211 8.39 15.22 -6.61
CA ALA A 211 7.96 16.03 -7.74
C ALA A 211 6.44 16.19 -7.81
N HIS A 212 5.67 15.27 -7.23
CA HIS A 212 4.23 15.36 -7.25
C HIS A 212 3.70 16.49 -6.37
N MET A 213 2.90 17.34 -7.00
CA MET A 213 2.14 18.36 -6.29
C MET A 213 0.66 18.07 -6.48
N PHE A 214 -0.10 17.98 -5.39
CA PHE A 214 -1.55 17.84 -5.51
C PHE A 214 -2.19 19.21 -5.76
N THR A 215 -3.31 19.25 -6.48
CA THR A 215 -3.99 20.52 -6.81
C THR A 215 -5.38 20.61 -6.19
N VAL A 216 -5.61 21.55 -5.26
CA VAL A 216 -6.94 21.87 -4.69
C VAL A 216 -7.28 23.29 -5.09
N SER A 217 -8.50 23.49 -5.60
CA SER A 217 -8.96 24.81 -6.05
C SER A 217 -7.95 25.51 -6.98
N GLN A 218 -7.34 24.74 -7.91
CA GLN A 218 -6.34 25.19 -8.89
C GLN A 218 -4.96 25.61 -8.34
N ARG A 219 -4.59 25.23 -7.10
CA ARG A 219 -3.27 25.50 -6.52
C ARG A 219 -2.54 24.22 -6.14
N SER A 220 -1.24 24.16 -6.42
CA SER A 220 -0.36 23.00 -6.23
C SER A 220 0.32 22.97 -4.86
N TYR A 221 0.51 21.80 -4.25
CA TYR A 221 1.05 21.66 -2.88
C TYR A 221 2.00 20.47 -2.71
N LYS A 222 2.81 20.46 -1.65
CA LYS A 222 3.69 19.34 -1.26
C LYS A 222 3.52 19.00 0.22
N TYR A 223 3.91 17.79 0.62
CA TYR A 223 4.01 17.41 2.04
C TYR A 223 5.21 18.07 2.73
N GLY A 224 5.18 18.13 4.06
CA GLY A 224 6.37 18.15 4.89
C GLY A 224 6.47 16.83 5.66
N SER A 225 7.66 16.42 6.11
CA SER A 225 7.82 15.11 6.76
C SER A 225 6.82 14.91 7.89
N ASP A 226 6.17 13.76 7.87
CA ASP A 226 5.51 13.25 9.05
C ASP A 226 6.55 12.94 10.13
N ARG A 227 6.27 13.33 11.38
CA ARG A 227 7.05 12.90 12.53
C ARG A 227 6.32 11.81 13.34
N GLN A 228 5.00 11.70 13.21
CA GLN A 228 4.12 10.74 13.88
C GLN A 228 2.84 10.52 13.05
N HIS A 229 2.86 9.49 12.19
CA HIS A 229 1.75 9.11 11.33
C HIS A 229 0.68 8.32 12.10
N TYR A 230 -0.61 8.67 11.94
CA TYR A 230 -1.73 7.93 12.53
C TYR A 230 -2.57 7.19 11.47
N TYR A 231 -3.09 6.00 11.83
CA TYR A 231 -3.93 5.15 10.97
C TYR A 231 -5.16 5.80 10.32
N TYR A 232 -5.62 6.96 10.80
CA TYR A 232 -6.82 7.64 10.30
C TYR A 232 -6.51 9.10 9.95
N GLU A 233 -5.24 9.41 9.75
CA GLU A 233 -4.77 10.71 9.32
C GLU A 233 -5.01 10.94 7.83
N ALA A 234 -5.39 12.15 7.49
CA ALA A 234 -5.40 12.64 6.12
C ALA A 234 -4.07 13.34 5.83
N MET A 235 -3.38 12.86 4.81
CA MET A 235 -2.15 13.45 4.34
C MET A 235 -2.49 14.48 3.25
N PRO A 236 -2.03 15.74 3.38
CA PRO A 236 -2.13 16.69 2.29
C PRO A 236 -1.48 16.13 1.02
N ASN A 237 -0.33 15.47 1.12
CA ASN A 237 0.38 14.94 -0.04
C ASN A 237 -0.19 13.64 -0.58
N LEU A 238 -0.99 13.77 -1.64
CA LEU A 238 -1.55 12.65 -2.35
C LEU A 238 -0.51 11.62 -2.84
N ALA A 239 0.70 12.02 -3.27
CA ALA A 239 1.71 11.04 -3.67
C ALA A 239 2.16 10.12 -2.52
N ALA A 240 2.33 10.69 -1.33
CA ALA A 240 2.56 9.88 -0.13
C ALA A 240 1.31 9.04 0.19
N THR A 241 0.11 9.62 0.14
CA THR A 241 -1.14 8.89 0.34
C THR A 241 -1.29 7.70 -0.62
N TYR A 242 -0.83 7.82 -1.87
CA TYR A 242 -0.86 6.71 -2.84
C TYR A 242 0.16 5.65 -2.52
N GLN A 243 1.39 6.04 -2.22
CA GLN A 243 2.45 5.11 -1.84
C GLN A 243 2.02 4.29 -0.61
N GLU A 244 1.56 4.98 0.44
CA GLU A 244 1.05 4.33 1.65
C GLU A 244 -0.21 3.53 1.35
N GLY A 245 -1.14 4.06 0.54
CA GLY A 245 -2.34 3.33 0.13
C GLY A 245 -2.05 2.06 -0.68
N ILE A 246 -0.99 2.02 -1.48
CA ILE A 246 -0.52 0.82 -2.18
C ILE A 246 0.07 -0.17 -1.18
N ALA A 247 0.91 0.29 -0.25
CA ALA A 247 1.48 -0.53 0.81
C ALA A 247 0.39 -1.12 1.72
N ASP A 248 -0.60 -0.32 2.10
CA ASP A 248 -1.78 -0.72 2.87
C ASP A 248 -2.65 -1.72 2.12
N ALA A 249 -2.83 -1.54 0.82
CA ALA A 249 -3.60 -2.48 0.01
C ALA A 249 -2.99 -3.89 0.09
N VAL A 250 -1.66 -4.00 -0.05
CA VAL A 250 -0.96 -5.29 0.03
C VAL A 250 -0.93 -5.82 1.47
N MET A 251 -0.76 -4.95 2.47
CA MET A 251 -0.87 -5.31 3.88
C MET A 251 -2.25 -5.91 4.20
N MET A 252 -3.33 -5.29 3.75
CA MET A 252 -4.69 -5.77 3.99
C MET A 252 -4.98 -7.14 3.34
N MET A 253 -4.24 -7.50 2.28
CA MET A 253 -4.33 -8.84 1.69
C MET A 253 -3.72 -9.92 2.58
N VAL A 254 -2.74 -9.58 3.42
CA VAL A 254 -2.12 -10.54 4.37
C VAL A 254 -2.68 -10.42 5.79
N ASP A 255 -3.29 -9.29 6.13
CA ASP A 255 -3.94 -9.04 7.41
C ASP A 255 -5.42 -8.67 7.24
N GLY A 256 -6.28 -9.69 7.32
CA GLY A 256 -7.73 -9.52 7.30
C GLY A 256 -8.30 -8.78 8.51
N GLY A 257 -7.58 -8.75 9.64
CA GLY A 257 -7.97 -8.01 10.85
C GLY A 257 -7.90 -6.50 10.62
N ILE A 258 -6.78 -6.00 10.09
CA ILE A 258 -6.63 -4.60 9.69
C ILE A 258 -7.61 -4.26 8.55
N SER A 259 -7.73 -5.13 7.56
CA SER A 259 -8.69 -4.93 6.45
C SER A 259 -10.13 -4.75 6.97
N GLN A 260 -10.55 -5.55 7.95
CA GLN A 260 -11.86 -5.41 8.58
C GLN A 260 -11.95 -4.14 9.44
N GLN A 261 -10.93 -3.84 10.24
CA GLN A 261 -10.89 -2.67 11.11
C GLN A 261 -11.05 -1.37 10.31
N MET A 262 -10.36 -1.25 9.18
CA MET A 262 -10.41 -0.07 8.32
C MET A 262 -11.73 0.05 7.58
N PHE A 263 -12.30 -1.09 7.14
CA PHE A 263 -13.66 -1.09 6.60
C PHE A 263 -14.69 -0.66 7.66
N ASP A 264 -14.55 -1.11 8.90
CA ASP A 264 -15.46 -0.73 10.00
C ASP A 264 -15.32 0.74 10.38
N TRP A 265 -14.11 1.31 10.35
CA TRP A 265 -13.86 2.74 10.49
C TRP A 265 -14.66 3.55 9.46
N PHE A 266 -14.55 3.18 8.18
CA PHE A 266 -15.33 3.81 7.11
C PHE A 266 -16.85 3.61 7.28
N SER A 267 -17.28 2.38 7.52
CA SER A 267 -18.70 2.00 7.63
C SER A 267 -19.40 2.77 8.77
N ARG A 268 -18.74 2.89 9.93
CA ARG A 268 -19.26 3.61 11.09
C ARG A 268 -19.27 5.13 10.94
N ASN A 269 -18.77 5.65 9.82
CA ASN A 269 -18.54 7.09 9.62
C ASN A 269 -17.66 7.67 10.73
N ASP A 270 -16.59 6.97 11.08
CA ASP A 270 -15.69 7.45 12.12
C ASP A 270 -14.86 8.64 11.62
N VAL A 271 -14.04 9.19 12.50
CA VAL A 271 -13.31 10.43 12.23
C VAL A 271 -12.05 10.19 11.41
N MET A 272 -11.82 11.10 10.47
CA MET A 272 -10.55 11.34 9.82
C MET A 272 -9.85 12.49 10.57
N MET A 273 -8.59 12.28 10.92
CA MET A 273 -7.71 13.29 11.52
C MET A 273 -7.10 14.16 10.44
N VAL A 274 -7.14 15.48 10.63
CA VAL A 274 -6.48 16.44 9.75
C VAL A 274 -5.68 17.38 10.63
N GLU A 275 -4.38 17.47 10.43
CA GLU A 275 -3.54 18.35 11.23
C GLU A 275 -4.07 19.80 11.15
N LYS A 276 -4.16 20.50 12.28
CA LYS A 276 -4.53 21.93 12.42
C LYS A 276 -3.32 22.83 12.41
N THR A 277 -2.22 22.32 12.95
CA THR A 277 -1.10 23.17 13.37
C THR A 277 -0.30 23.60 12.16
N VAL A 278 -0.23 24.91 11.96
CA VAL A 278 0.85 25.55 11.21
C VAL A 278 2.16 25.21 11.93
N LEU A 279 2.86 24.15 11.51
CA LEU A 279 4.28 24.06 11.82
C LEU A 279 4.94 25.35 11.32
N ALA A 280 5.93 25.84 12.06
CA ALA A 280 6.65 27.08 11.76
C ALA A 280 6.95 27.20 10.25
N PRO A 281 6.94 28.41 9.67
CA PRO A 281 7.09 28.62 8.24
C PRO A 281 8.16 27.70 7.67
N GLY A 282 7.71 26.81 6.80
CA GLY A 282 8.59 25.97 6.02
C GLY A 282 9.57 26.80 5.23
N THR A 283 10.66 26.19 4.77
CA THR A 283 11.49 26.80 3.71
C THR A 283 10.71 27.00 2.39
N GLY A 284 9.49 26.45 2.30
CA GLY A 284 8.62 26.54 1.12
C GLY A 284 9.26 25.89 -0.10
N ALA A 285 8.71 26.16 -1.29
CA ALA A 285 9.34 25.81 -2.56
C ALA A 285 10.57 26.72 -2.89
N GLY A 286 11.25 27.22 -1.86
CA GLY A 286 12.49 27.98 -1.99
C GLY A 286 13.72 27.08 -2.05
N PRO A 287 14.92 27.64 -2.33
CA PRO A 287 16.17 26.91 -2.25
C PRO A 287 16.44 26.52 -0.79
N ALA A 288 15.94 25.35 -0.38
CA ALA A 288 16.27 24.74 0.90
C ALA A 288 17.56 23.91 0.76
N PRO A 289 18.48 23.93 1.74
CA PRO A 289 19.58 22.98 1.79
C PRO A 289 19.02 21.54 1.72
N CYS A 290 19.68 20.63 1.05
CA CYS A 290 19.14 19.29 0.78
C CYS A 290 18.99 18.37 1.99
N TRP A 291 19.67 18.65 3.10
CA TRP A 291 19.46 17.99 4.40
C TRP A 291 18.25 18.55 5.14
N THR A 292 17.73 19.69 4.67
CA THR A 292 16.46 20.20 5.13
C THR A 292 15.43 19.34 4.42
N THR A 293 14.78 18.45 5.17
CA THR A 293 13.41 18.10 4.85
C THR A 293 12.73 19.41 4.50
N VAL A 294 12.16 19.55 3.30
CA VAL A 294 11.29 20.69 3.00
C VAL A 294 10.17 20.59 4.04
N THR A 295 10.29 21.36 5.11
CA THR A 295 9.28 21.35 6.15
C THR A 295 8.13 22.14 5.57
N SER A 296 6.96 21.52 5.55
CA SER A 296 5.71 22.25 5.38
C SER A 296 5.48 23.12 6.61
N PRO A 297 4.62 24.15 6.47
CA PRO A 297 3.82 24.47 5.29
C PRO A 297 4.52 25.47 4.35
N SER A 298 4.29 25.29 3.04
CA SER A 298 4.23 26.44 2.14
C SER A 298 3.19 27.41 2.72
N PRO A 299 3.48 28.73 2.80
CA PRO A 299 2.59 29.70 3.45
C PRO A 299 1.20 29.83 2.81
N ASP A 300 0.90 29.11 1.73
CA ASP A 300 -0.22 29.47 0.87
C ASP A 300 -1.47 28.59 0.91
N ILE A 301 -1.56 27.42 1.57
CA ILE A 301 -2.83 26.66 1.86
C ILE A 301 -2.59 25.33 2.61
N TRP A 302 -3.49 25.00 3.55
CA TRP A 302 -3.53 23.77 4.34
C TRP A 302 -4.80 22.93 4.09
N LEU A 303 -4.76 21.59 4.19
CA LEU A 303 -5.94 20.71 3.95
C LEU A 303 -7.12 21.07 4.88
N TYR A 304 -6.81 21.38 6.13
CA TYR A 304 -7.77 21.91 7.10
C TYR A 304 -8.51 23.14 6.57
N ASP A 305 -7.79 24.15 6.06
CA ASP A 305 -8.39 25.38 5.53
C ASP A 305 -9.27 25.10 4.30
N GLN A 306 -8.88 24.11 3.47
CA GLN A 306 -9.67 23.70 2.32
C GLN A 306 -10.97 22.99 2.72
N LEU A 307 -10.95 22.20 3.77
CA LEU A 307 -12.15 21.56 4.34
C LEU A 307 -13.10 22.62 4.92
N HIS A 308 -12.57 23.62 5.65
CA HIS A 308 -13.38 24.74 6.13
C HIS A 308 -13.95 25.60 5.01
N THR A 309 -13.14 25.90 3.98
CA THR A 309 -13.59 26.65 2.79
C THR A 309 -14.69 25.88 2.04
N ALA A 310 -14.63 24.55 2.05
CA ALA A 310 -15.67 23.70 1.50
C ALA A 310 -16.90 23.55 2.40
N GLY A 311 -16.92 24.19 3.57
CA GLY A 311 -18.04 24.15 4.52
C GLY A 311 -18.17 22.83 5.30
N VAL A 312 -17.10 22.03 5.35
CA VAL A 312 -17.11 20.77 6.12
C VAL A 312 -17.05 21.09 7.61
N ARG A 313 -17.92 20.45 8.39
CA ARG A 313 -18.04 20.69 9.83
C ARG A 313 -17.08 19.80 10.62
N GLU A 314 -16.28 20.40 11.48
CA GLU A 314 -15.50 19.68 12.49
C GLU A 314 -16.40 18.98 13.51
N VAL A 315 -15.96 17.82 13.97
CA VAL A 315 -16.49 17.12 15.13
C VAL A 315 -15.45 17.07 16.24
N VAL A 316 -15.88 16.74 17.47
CA VAL A 316 -14.98 16.59 18.62
C VAL A 316 -15.08 15.15 19.11
N PRO A 317 -14.02 14.33 18.93
CA PRO A 317 -14.01 12.97 19.44
C PRO A 317 -13.80 12.96 20.95
N SER A 318 -14.02 11.81 21.58
CA SER A 318 -13.86 11.63 23.03
C SER A 318 -12.44 11.92 23.54
N ASN A 319 -11.42 11.62 22.73
CA ASN A 319 -10.00 11.77 23.06
C ASN A 319 -9.26 12.46 21.89
N PRO A 320 -9.33 13.80 21.78
CA PRO A 320 -8.66 14.52 20.70
C PRO A 320 -7.15 14.62 20.94
N TYR A 321 -6.37 14.38 19.89
CA TYR A 321 -4.96 14.68 19.82
C TYR A 321 -4.76 16.20 19.64
N PRO A 322 -3.87 16.81 20.43
CA PRO A 322 -3.51 18.21 20.25
C PRO A 322 -2.99 18.46 18.84
N GLY A 323 -3.41 19.58 18.23
CA GLY A 323 -2.97 19.96 16.90
C GLY A 323 -3.70 19.27 15.75
N TYR A 324 -4.80 18.55 15.99
CA TYR A 324 -5.64 17.94 14.96
C TYR A 324 -7.10 18.39 14.99
N ALA A 325 -7.70 18.39 13.80
CA ALA A 325 -9.11 18.53 13.51
C ALA A 325 -9.68 17.16 13.16
N TYR A 326 -10.97 17.00 13.39
CA TYR A 326 -11.66 15.74 13.15
C TYR A 326 -12.87 15.98 12.27
N PHE A 327 -12.97 15.21 11.21
CA PHE A 327 -14.07 15.27 10.26
C PHE A 327 -14.61 13.86 10.07
N LEU A 328 -15.94 13.70 10.01
CA LEU A 328 -16.53 12.39 9.73
C LEU A 328 -16.17 12.00 8.29
N VAL A 329 -15.58 10.82 8.10
CA VAL A 329 -14.98 10.43 6.82
C VAL A 329 -15.98 10.45 5.65
N ARG A 330 -17.24 10.07 5.90
CA ARG A 330 -18.33 10.04 4.90
C ARG A 330 -19.03 11.38 4.74
N ASP A 331 -18.67 12.40 5.51
CA ASP A 331 -19.19 13.77 5.35
C ASP A 331 -18.26 14.62 4.46
N LEU A 332 -17.11 14.07 4.08
CA LEU A 332 -16.12 14.75 3.24
C LEU A 332 -16.62 14.87 1.79
N PRO A 333 -16.39 16.02 1.14
CA PRO A 333 -16.51 16.13 -0.30
C PRO A 333 -15.60 15.11 -1.02
N PRO A 334 -16.03 14.56 -2.18
CA PRO A 334 -15.30 13.51 -2.90
C PRO A 334 -13.82 13.80 -3.15
N ARG A 335 -13.45 15.05 -3.45
CA ARG A 335 -12.06 15.46 -3.68
C ARG A 335 -11.14 15.34 -2.47
N PHE A 336 -11.68 15.27 -1.25
CA PHE A 336 -10.88 15.24 -0.02
C PHE A 336 -10.70 13.83 0.55
N ILE A 337 -11.56 12.89 0.17
CA ILE A 337 -11.53 11.54 0.75
C ILE A 337 -10.29 10.74 0.31
N VAL A 338 -9.74 11.07 -0.86
CA VAL A 338 -8.51 10.47 -1.39
C VAL A 338 -7.25 10.93 -0.67
N HIS A 339 -7.35 11.83 0.30
CA HIS A 339 -6.22 12.23 1.14
C HIS A 339 -5.95 11.27 2.30
N ASN A 340 -6.72 10.19 2.42
CA ASN A 340 -6.47 9.15 3.41
C ASN A 340 -6.01 7.87 2.73
N GLU A 341 -4.85 7.37 3.15
CA GLU A 341 -4.20 6.17 2.59
C GLU A 341 -5.09 4.93 2.73
N PHE A 342 -5.83 4.81 3.83
CA PHE A 342 -6.67 3.65 4.10
C PHE A 342 -7.91 3.60 3.21
N ILE A 343 -8.46 4.75 2.78
CA ILE A 343 -9.50 4.78 1.75
C ILE A 343 -8.96 4.23 0.43
N ILE A 344 -7.76 4.63 0.05
CA ILE A 344 -7.10 4.16 -1.18
C ILE A 344 -6.75 2.67 -1.04
N GLY A 345 -6.19 2.27 0.09
CA GLY A 345 -5.86 0.90 0.44
C GLY A 345 -7.10 0.00 0.42
N LEU A 346 -8.25 0.49 0.88
CA LEU A 346 -9.53 -0.22 0.76
C LEU A 346 -9.97 -0.37 -0.70
N VAL A 347 -9.91 0.68 -1.53
CA VAL A 347 -10.24 0.56 -2.96
C VAL A 347 -9.36 -0.48 -3.66
N PHE A 348 -8.05 -0.43 -3.41
CA PHE A 348 -7.07 -1.27 -4.09
C PHE A 348 -7.03 -2.71 -3.56
N SER A 349 -7.15 -2.91 -2.25
CA SER A 349 -7.25 -4.26 -1.68
C SER A 349 -8.53 -4.96 -2.15
N GLU A 350 -9.66 -4.24 -2.25
CA GLU A 350 -10.91 -4.81 -2.74
C GLU A 350 -10.86 -5.06 -4.25
N TYR A 351 -10.18 -4.20 -5.02
CA TYR A 351 -9.83 -4.52 -6.41
C TYR A 351 -9.02 -5.83 -6.49
N ALA A 352 -7.99 -5.99 -5.66
CA ALA A 352 -7.15 -7.19 -5.62
C ALA A 352 -7.93 -8.44 -5.19
N GLN A 353 -8.85 -8.33 -4.23
CA GLN A 353 -9.74 -9.43 -3.83
C GLN A 353 -10.65 -9.89 -4.98
N HIS A 354 -11.18 -8.97 -5.77
CA HIS A 354 -12.12 -9.32 -6.84
C HIS A 354 -11.41 -9.74 -8.13
N LEU A 355 -10.34 -9.06 -8.52
CA LEU A 355 -9.67 -9.23 -9.83
C LEU A 355 -8.29 -9.89 -9.77
N GLY A 356 -7.77 -10.13 -8.56
CA GLY A 356 -6.53 -10.83 -8.27
C GLY A 356 -5.36 -9.90 -7.90
N LEU A 357 -4.60 -10.25 -6.87
CA LEU A 357 -3.41 -9.52 -6.41
C LEU A 357 -2.37 -9.36 -7.52
N GLN A 358 -2.08 -10.41 -8.29
CA GLN A 358 -1.11 -10.33 -9.37
C GLN A 358 -1.49 -9.28 -10.43
N ARG A 359 -2.79 -9.13 -10.72
CA ARG A 359 -3.26 -8.12 -11.67
C ARG A 359 -3.02 -6.70 -11.15
N PHE A 360 -3.24 -6.47 -9.86
CA PHE A 360 -2.92 -5.21 -9.20
C PHE A 360 -1.42 -4.90 -9.28
N LEU A 361 -0.57 -5.87 -8.89
CA LEU A 361 0.89 -5.70 -8.89
C LEU A 361 1.47 -5.54 -10.31
N ASP A 362 0.91 -6.22 -11.31
CA ASP A 362 1.30 -6.04 -12.71
C ASP A 362 0.95 -4.65 -13.23
N ALA A 363 -0.20 -4.09 -12.82
CA ALA A 363 -0.59 -2.72 -13.15
C ALA A 363 0.39 -1.71 -12.56
N LEU A 364 0.79 -1.90 -11.29
CA LEU A 364 1.83 -1.09 -10.66
C LEU A 364 3.15 -1.22 -11.41
N LYS A 365 3.64 -2.44 -11.65
CA LYS A 365 4.89 -2.70 -12.37
C LYS A 365 4.95 -2.03 -13.75
N GLN A 366 3.87 -2.08 -14.52
CA GLN A 366 3.81 -1.46 -15.85
C GLN A 366 3.91 0.07 -15.81
N ASN A 367 3.48 0.68 -14.70
CA ASN A 367 3.37 2.13 -14.58
C ASN A 367 4.40 2.72 -13.61
N ASP A 368 5.15 1.91 -12.89
CA ASP A 368 6.13 2.32 -11.89
C ASP A 368 7.14 3.33 -12.47
N GLY A 369 7.62 3.11 -13.70
CA GLY A 369 8.49 4.09 -14.38
C GLY A 369 7.81 5.40 -14.79
N THR A 370 6.48 5.41 -14.95
CA THR A 370 5.68 6.60 -15.28
C THR A 370 5.19 7.32 -14.01
N LEU A 371 5.03 6.60 -12.91
CA LEU A 371 4.77 7.18 -11.59
C LEU A 371 6.05 7.82 -11.03
N PHE A 372 7.22 7.25 -11.33
CA PHE A 372 8.51 7.75 -10.88
C PHE A 372 8.91 9.06 -11.58
N ARG A 373 9.23 10.09 -10.77
CA ARG A 373 9.73 11.41 -11.21
C ARG A 373 8.82 12.20 -12.17
N THR A 374 7.53 11.89 -12.27
CA THR A 374 6.60 12.66 -13.12
C THR A 374 5.75 13.63 -12.31
N CYS A 375 5.24 14.68 -12.98
CA CYS A 375 4.28 15.63 -12.43
C CYS A 375 2.81 15.27 -12.73
N ALA A 376 2.55 14.08 -13.30
CA ALA A 376 1.23 13.68 -13.76
C ALA A 376 0.51 12.86 -12.69
N SER A 377 -0.66 13.31 -12.19
CA SER A 377 -1.43 12.70 -11.10
C SER A 377 -1.27 11.17 -10.98
N SER A 378 -0.54 10.74 -9.94
CA SER A 378 -0.29 9.32 -9.65
C SER A 378 -1.60 8.54 -9.46
N ILE A 379 -2.67 9.18 -8.96
CA ILE A 379 -3.99 8.54 -8.89
C ILE A 379 -4.60 8.30 -10.25
N ALA A 380 -4.60 9.31 -11.12
CA ALA A 380 -5.18 9.17 -12.44
C ALA A 380 -4.44 8.09 -13.24
N VAL A 381 -3.10 8.07 -13.16
CA VAL A 381 -2.27 7.05 -13.80
C VAL A 381 -2.58 5.65 -13.25
N LEU A 382 -2.65 5.48 -11.94
CA LEU A 382 -2.92 4.17 -11.33
C LEU A 382 -4.35 3.70 -11.62
N TYR A 383 -5.36 4.57 -11.54
CA TYR A 383 -6.74 4.18 -11.87
C TYR A 383 -6.92 3.87 -13.36
N ASP A 384 -6.26 4.59 -14.27
CA ASP A 384 -6.19 4.23 -15.69
C ASP A 384 -5.55 2.85 -15.87
N ALA A 385 -4.43 2.60 -15.19
CA ALA A 385 -3.73 1.32 -15.22
C ALA A 385 -4.59 0.16 -14.71
N LEU A 386 -5.30 0.33 -13.59
CA LEU A 386 -6.18 -0.68 -13.02
C LEU A 386 -7.40 -0.95 -13.91
N GLY A 387 -7.95 0.09 -14.52
CA GLY A 387 -9.00 -0.04 -15.55
C GLY A 387 -8.51 -0.85 -16.74
N ARG A 388 -7.33 -0.52 -17.28
CA ARG A 388 -6.69 -1.27 -18.38
C ARG A 388 -6.39 -2.71 -18.01
N ALA A 389 -5.84 -2.94 -16.83
CA ALA A 389 -5.55 -4.28 -16.33
C ALA A 389 -6.84 -5.12 -16.22
N GLY A 390 -7.96 -4.50 -15.85
CA GLY A 390 -9.27 -5.13 -15.84
C GLY A 390 -9.76 -5.56 -17.23
N MET A 391 -9.31 -4.94 -18.33
CA MET A 391 -9.71 -5.32 -19.69
C MET A 391 -9.10 -6.66 -20.18
N GLY A 392 -8.03 -7.13 -19.54
CA GLY A 392 -7.24 -8.28 -19.99
C GLY A 392 -6.30 -7.93 -21.16
N GLY A 393 -5.10 -8.51 -21.18
CA GLY A 393 -3.97 -8.16 -22.05
C GLY A 393 -4.13 -8.40 -23.57
N GLY A 394 -5.34 -8.41 -24.10
CA GLY A 394 -5.62 -8.61 -25.53
C GLY A 394 -6.63 -7.63 -26.15
N ARG A 395 -7.17 -6.67 -25.38
CA ARG A 395 -8.08 -5.66 -25.94
C ARG A 395 -7.32 -4.35 -26.15
N PRO A 396 -7.07 -3.91 -27.39
CA PRO A 396 -6.44 -2.62 -27.64
C PRO A 396 -7.30 -1.49 -27.05
N GLN A 397 -6.63 -0.44 -26.58
CA GLN A 397 -7.25 0.80 -26.08
C GLN A 397 -8.28 1.39 -27.09
N GLN A 398 -8.13 1.09 -28.38
CA GLN A 398 -9.06 1.48 -29.44
C GLN A 398 -10.43 0.78 -29.41
N THR A 399 -10.67 -0.16 -28.48
CA THR A 399 -12.02 -0.72 -28.23
C THR A 399 -12.85 0.06 -27.22
N PHE A 400 -12.37 1.24 -26.75
CA PHE A 400 -13.29 2.32 -26.36
C PHE A 400 -14.02 2.76 -27.61
N LEU A 401 -15.09 2.04 -27.92
CA LEU A 401 -16.13 2.57 -28.76
C LEU A 401 -16.61 3.86 -28.08
N PRO A 402 -16.65 5.01 -28.79
CA PRO A 402 -17.19 6.24 -28.22
C PRO A 402 -18.58 5.97 -27.64
N PRO A 403 -19.07 6.78 -26.69
CA PRO A 403 -20.30 6.52 -25.92
C PRO A 403 -21.52 6.04 -26.74
N GLY A 404 -21.63 6.42 -28.02
CA GLY A 404 -22.69 5.97 -28.94
C GLY A 404 -22.50 4.59 -29.60
N ALA A 405 -21.39 3.90 -29.39
CA ALA A 405 -21.14 2.56 -29.94
C ALA A 405 -21.16 1.44 -28.87
N LEU A 406 -21.46 1.82 -27.62
CA LEU A 406 -21.93 0.91 -26.56
C LEU A 406 -23.47 0.88 -26.45
N GLU A 407 -24.19 1.85 -27.07
CA GLU A 407 -25.63 1.78 -27.25
C GLU A 407 -25.98 0.54 -28.10
N GLY A 408 -26.69 -0.42 -27.49
CA GLY A 408 -27.15 -1.64 -28.18
C GLY A 408 -26.20 -2.85 -28.11
N ARG A 409 -25.07 -2.77 -27.40
CA ARG A 409 -24.35 -3.99 -27.00
C ARG A 409 -25.10 -4.69 -25.87
N PRO A 410 -25.15 -6.04 -25.84
CA PRO A 410 -25.73 -6.75 -24.72
C PRO A 410 -25.09 -6.32 -23.40
N ASP A 411 -25.92 -5.90 -22.44
CA ASP A 411 -25.50 -5.48 -21.09
C ASP A 411 -25.03 -6.66 -20.21
N ASP A 412 -24.90 -7.84 -20.82
CA ASP A 412 -24.55 -9.14 -20.23
C ASP A 412 -23.04 -9.39 -20.15
N GLN A 413 -22.20 -8.60 -20.85
CA GLN A 413 -20.75 -8.80 -20.79
C GLN A 413 -20.15 -8.27 -19.48
N PRO A 414 -19.22 -9.00 -18.85
CA PRO A 414 -18.47 -8.50 -17.70
C PRO A 414 -17.70 -7.21 -18.00
N LYS A 415 -17.70 -6.29 -17.04
CA LYS A 415 -17.02 -4.98 -17.03
C LYS A 415 -16.04 -4.84 -15.85
N PRO A 416 -15.12 -5.80 -15.65
CA PRO A 416 -14.13 -5.75 -14.56
C PRO A 416 -13.28 -4.47 -14.57
N TYR A 417 -13.06 -3.86 -15.73
CA TYR A 417 -12.33 -2.61 -15.88
C TYR A 417 -13.01 -1.38 -15.22
N LEU A 418 -14.28 -1.48 -14.81
CA LEU A 418 -14.98 -0.42 -14.07
C LEU A 418 -14.92 -0.59 -12.55
N ILE A 419 -14.43 -1.72 -12.04
CA ILE A 419 -14.32 -1.97 -10.60
C ILE A 419 -13.57 -0.87 -9.84
N PRO A 420 -12.36 -0.41 -10.25
CA PRO A 420 -11.65 0.61 -9.47
C PRO A 420 -12.46 1.92 -9.41
N LEU A 421 -13.10 2.30 -10.52
CA LEU A 421 -13.96 3.49 -10.61
C LEU A 421 -15.22 3.40 -9.74
N ALA A 422 -15.85 2.23 -9.69
CA ALA A 422 -17.02 1.95 -8.87
C ALA A 422 -16.69 1.95 -7.37
N TYR A 423 -15.54 1.38 -6.99
CA TYR A 423 -15.09 1.39 -5.60
C TYR A 423 -14.69 2.79 -5.14
N ALA A 424 -14.03 3.59 -5.98
CA ALA A 424 -13.80 5.00 -5.66
C ALA A 424 -15.12 5.76 -5.38
N ASP A 425 -16.16 5.57 -6.21
CA ASP A 425 -17.48 6.17 -5.96
C ASP A 425 -18.10 5.68 -4.65
N TYR A 426 -18.07 4.36 -4.40
CA TYR A 426 -18.60 3.75 -3.19
C TYR A 426 -17.94 4.28 -1.92
N PHE A 427 -16.60 4.37 -1.92
CA PHE A 427 -15.88 4.87 -0.76
C PHE A 427 -16.06 6.38 -0.57
N THR A 428 -16.48 7.15 -1.59
CA THR A 428 -17.00 8.52 -1.36
C THR A 428 -18.40 8.57 -0.72
N SER A 429 -18.97 7.41 -0.36
CA SER A 429 -20.35 7.26 0.09
C SER A 429 -21.39 7.77 -0.91
N TYR A 430 -21.03 7.75 -2.20
CA TYR A 430 -21.79 8.35 -3.29
C TYR A 430 -22.06 9.86 -3.13
N ASN A 431 -21.20 10.58 -2.40
CA ASN A 431 -21.30 12.04 -2.22
C ASN A 431 -21.04 12.82 -3.50
N SER A 432 -20.49 12.20 -4.55
CA SER A 432 -20.48 12.78 -5.89
C SER A 432 -21.92 12.85 -6.43
N THR A 433 -22.41 14.08 -6.62
CA THR A 433 -23.73 14.38 -7.22
C THR A 433 -23.62 14.82 -8.69
N THR A 434 -22.44 15.28 -9.12
CA THR A 434 -22.15 15.63 -10.51
C THR A 434 -20.94 14.87 -11.04
N LYS A 435 -20.82 14.80 -12.38
CA LYS A 435 -19.68 14.16 -13.05
C LYS A 435 -18.37 14.84 -12.69
N GLU A 436 -18.38 16.16 -12.53
CA GLU A 436 -17.22 16.96 -12.17
C GLU A 436 -16.77 16.68 -10.73
N GLN A 437 -17.72 16.51 -9.80
CA GLN A 437 -17.40 16.08 -8.43
C GLN A 437 -16.76 14.69 -8.44
N TYR A 438 -17.27 13.76 -9.25
CA TYR A 438 -16.68 12.44 -9.40
C TYR A 438 -15.28 12.49 -10.05
N ALA A 439 -15.11 13.25 -11.13
CA ALA A 439 -13.81 13.42 -11.79
C ALA A 439 -12.75 14.04 -10.86
N SER A 440 -13.17 14.89 -9.92
CA SER A 440 -12.27 15.53 -8.96
C SER A 440 -11.61 14.56 -7.97
N ILE A 441 -12.16 13.36 -7.78
CA ILE A 441 -11.51 12.27 -7.04
C ILE A 441 -10.14 11.96 -7.66
N PHE A 442 -10.05 12.03 -9.00
CA PHE A 442 -8.83 11.75 -9.77
C PHE A 442 -8.11 13.02 -10.21
N GLU A 443 -8.23 14.09 -9.43
CA GLU A 443 -7.66 15.42 -9.73
C GLU A 443 -8.11 16.01 -11.08
N ASN A 444 -9.20 15.49 -11.66
CA ASN A 444 -9.64 15.74 -13.04
C ASN A 444 -8.60 15.36 -14.12
N MET A 445 -7.67 14.46 -13.80
CA MET A 445 -6.60 14.02 -14.69
C MET A 445 -6.81 12.61 -15.25
N LEU A 446 -7.80 11.86 -14.74
CA LEU A 446 -8.21 10.59 -15.34
C LEU A 446 -8.76 10.83 -16.76
N PRO A 447 -8.41 10.01 -17.77
CA PRO A 447 -8.94 10.17 -19.12
C PRO A 447 -10.47 10.28 -19.12
N HIS A 448 -10.99 11.31 -19.79
CA HIS A 448 -12.42 11.63 -19.79
C HIS A 448 -13.30 10.45 -20.21
N ASP A 449 -12.83 9.61 -21.12
CA ASP A 449 -13.54 8.40 -21.56
C ASP A 449 -13.86 7.45 -20.41
N TRP A 450 -12.97 7.30 -19.42
CA TRP A 450 -13.23 6.48 -18.23
C TRP A 450 -14.32 7.09 -17.34
N VAL A 451 -14.21 8.39 -17.11
CA VAL A 451 -15.18 9.15 -16.31
C VAL A 451 -16.56 9.09 -16.96
N ASP A 452 -16.65 9.36 -18.26
CA ASP A 452 -17.90 9.34 -19.02
C ASP A 452 -18.49 7.93 -19.08
N LEU A 453 -17.67 6.91 -19.30
CA LEU A 453 -18.11 5.53 -19.33
C LEU A 453 -18.75 5.11 -18.00
N TYR A 454 -18.07 5.34 -16.88
CA TYR A 454 -18.64 5.01 -15.57
C TYR A 454 -19.85 5.88 -15.24
N TRP A 455 -19.70 7.20 -15.30
CA TRP A 455 -20.69 8.14 -14.79
C TRP A 455 -21.96 8.17 -15.63
N ASN A 456 -21.85 8.14 -16.96
CA ASN A 456 -23.03 8.28 -17.82
C ASN A 456 -23.75 6.95 -18.01
N LEU A 457 -23.04 5.81 -17.98
CA LEU A 457 -23.61 4.52 -18.38
C LEU A 457 -23.77 3.51 -17.23
N TYR A 458 -22.94 3.54 -16.19
CA TYR A 458 -22.88 2.46 -15.19
C TYR A 458 -23.10 2.86 -13.74
N LYS A 459 -22.93 4.14 -13.36
CA LYS A 459 -23.06 4.59 -11.97
C LYS A 459 -24.39 4.19 -11.32
N ASP A 460 -25.51 4.29 -12.06
CA ASP A 460 -26.83 4.05 -11.48
C ASP A 460 -27.03 2.56 -11.22
N ARG A 461 -26.55 1.69 -12.12
CA ARG A 461 -26.54 0.24 -11.93
C ARG A 461 -25.71 -0.16 -10.70
N VAL A 462 -24.52 0.44 -10.54
CA VAL A 462 -23.63 0.21 -9.39
C VAL A 462 -24.28 0.66 -8.08
N ARG A 463 -24.79 1.90 -8.04
CA ARG A 463 -25.45 2.48 -6.85
C ARG A 463 -26.73 1.74 -6.47
N LEU A 464 -27.47 1.20 -7.45
CA LEU A 464 -28.65 0.36 -7.21
C LEU A 464 -28.29 -1.01 -6.63
N ALA A 465 -27.15 -1.59 -7.03
CA ALA A 465 -26.70 -2.87 -6.51
C ALA A 465 -26.23 -2.79 -5.04
N ALA A 466 -25.66 -1.65 -4.66
CA ALA A 466 -25.14 -1.39 -3.32
C ALA A 466 -25.67 -0.05 -2.79
N PRO A 467 -26.96 0.05 -2.41
CA PRO A 467 -27.54 1.30 -1.99
C PRO A 467 -26.97 1.76 -0.64
N LEU A 468 -26.60 3.04 -0.57
CA LEU A 468 -26.18 3.72 0.65
C LEU A 468 -27.20 4.78 1.04
N GLY A 469 -27.35 5.01 2.34
CA GLY A 469 -28.23 6.05 2.86
C GLY A 469 -28.13 6.18 4.38
N PRO A 470 -28.88 7.12 4.99
CA PRO A 470 -28.83 7.38 6.44
C PRO A 470 -29.12 6.13 7.29
N THR A 471 -29.90 5.19 6.76
CA THR A 471 -30.29 3.93 7.41
C THR A 471 -29.64 2.68 6.79
N LEU A 472 -28.85 2.86 5.72
CA LEU A 472 -28.18 1.80 4.98
C LEU A 472 -26.66 2.06 5.02
N PRO A 473 -25.98 1.68 6.13
CA PRO A 473 -24.54 1.90 6.25
C PRO A 473 -23.77 1.02 5.25
N PRO A 474 -22.53 1.41 4.89
CA PRO A 474 -21.65 0.58 4.09
C PRO A 474 -21.47 -0.83 4.69
N ARG A 475 -21.51 -1.86 3.84
CA ARG A 475 -21.27 -3.27 4.22
C ARG A 475 -20.28 -3.87 3.26
N ARG A 476 -19.41 -4.77 3.72
CA ARG A 476 -18.42 -5.40 2.84
C ARG A 476 -19.08 -6.18 1.68
N GLN A 477 -20.25 -6.79 1.93
CA GLN A 477 -21.07 -7.44 0.90
C GLN A 477 -21.41 -6.51 -0.28
N HIS A 478 -21.56 -5.20 -0.05
CA HIS A 478 -21.84 -4.26 -1.12
C HIS A 478 -20.74 -4.24 -2.20
N LEU A 479 -19.48 -4.49 -1.84
CA LEU A 479 -18.37 -4.51 -2.80
C LEU A 479 -18.49 -5.73 -3.74
N THR A 480 -18.94 -6.86 -3.20
CA THR A 480 -19.30 -8.06 -3.97
C THR A 480 -20.53 -7.80 -4.85
N ASP A 481 -21.53 -7.10 -4.33
CA ASP A 481 -22.75 -6.77 -5.08
C ASP A 481 -22.44 -5.83 -6.25
N ILE A 482 -21.55 -4.85 -6.04
CA ILE A 482 -21.02 -3.96 -7.09
C ILE A 482 -20.25 -4.77 -8.14
N ALA A 483 -19.34 -5.66 -7.73
CA ALA A 483 -18.59 -6.50 -8.65
C ALA A 483 -19.53 -7.39 -9.50
N THR A 484 -20.54 -7.99 -8.86
CA THR A 484 -21.58 -8.80 -9.51
C THR A 484 -22.42 -7.97 -10.49
N ALA A 485 -22.78 -6.73 -10.12
CA ALA A 485 -23.48 -5.82 -11.01
C ALA A 485 -22.66 -5.46 -12.25
N LEU A 486 -21.34 -5.45 -12.14
CA LEU A 486 -20.40 -5.31 -13.24
C LEU A 486 -20.06 -6.65 -13.93
N GLY A 487 -20.77 -7.73 -13.63
CA GLY A 487 -20.60 -9.05 -14.25
C GLY A 487 -19.37 -9.82 -13.80
N VAL A 488 -18.76 -9.44 -12.67
CA VAL A 488 -17.67 -10.17 -12.02
C VAL A 488 -18.28 -11.07 -10.95
N ASN A 489 -18.63 -12.29 -11.38
CA ASN A 489 -19.36 -13.27 -10.55
C ASN A 489 -18.44 -14.21 -9.75
N THR A 490 -17.14 -13.96 -9.80
CA THR A 490 -16.14 -14.68 -9.01
C THR A 490 -15.29 -13.63 -8.31
N SER A 491 -15.26 -13.64 -6.98
CA SER A 491 -14.03 -13.25 -6.30
C SER A 491 -12.99 -14.21 -6.84
N THR A 492 -11.93 -13.72 -7.49
CA THR A 492 -10.87 -14.62 -7.92
C THR A 492 -10.40 -15.28 -6.63
N PRO A 493 -10.53 -16.61 -6.45
CA PRO A 493 -9.94 -17.24 -5.29
C PRO A 493 -8.47 -16.92 -5.44
N ASP A 494 -7.94 -16.16 -4.48
CA ASP A 494 -6.50 -16.17 -4.30
C ASP A 494 -6.14 -17.67 -4.24
N PRO A 495 -5.13 -18.17 -4.97
CA PRO A 495 -4.83 -19.60 -5.05
C PRO A 495 -4.62 -20.28 -3.67
N LEU A 496 -4.64 -19.49 -2.59
CA LEU A 496 -4.30 -19.83 -1.23
C LEU A 496 -5.42 -19.56 -0.20
N GLY A 497 -6.64 -19.17 -0.63
CA GLY A 497 -7.81 -19.13 0.25
C GLY A 497 -7.69 -18.16 1.43
N LEU A 498 -7.66 -16.85 1.15
CA LEU A 498 -7.79 -15.79 2.18
C LEU A 498 -9.24 -15.64 2.70
N GLY A 499 -10.00 -16.74 2.75
CA GLY A 499 -11.37 -16.76 3.26
C GLY A 499 -11.41 -17.06 4.75
N ALA A 500 -11.86 -16.09 5.54
CA ALA A 500 -12.26 -16.19 6.95
C ALA A 500 -11.27 -16.93 7.85
N GLY A 501 -10.36 -16.16 8.47
CA GLY A 501 -9.65 -16.63 9.66
C GLY A 501 -10.67 -17.08 10.71
N THR A 502 -10.75 -18.40 10.93
CA THR A 502 -11.28 -18.96 12.17
C THR A 502 -10.54 -18.29 13.33
N PRO A 503 -11.22 -17.75 14.35
CA PRO A 503 -10.54 -17.21 15.52
C PRO A 503 -9.80 -18.34 16.21
N GLY A 504 -8.48 -18.31 16.14
CA GLY A 504 -7.60 -19.17 16.90
C GLY A 504 -7.75 -18.85 18.39
N ARG A 505 -8.02 -19.88 19.17
CA ARG A 505 -8.10 -19.85 20.63
C ARG A 505 -6.79 -19.49 21.29
#